data_AF-A0A2P4QTC6-F1
#
_entry.id   AF-A0A2P4QTC6-F1
#
_cell.length_a   1.000
_cell.length_b   1.000
_cell.length_c   1.000
_cell.angle_alpha   90.00
_cell.angle_beta   90.00
_cell.angle_gamma   90.00
#
_symmetry.space_group_name_H-M   'P 1'
#
loop_
_entity.id
_entity.type
_entity.pdbx_description
1 polymer ?
#
loop_
_entity_poly.entity_id
_entity_poly.type
_entity_poly.pdbx_seq_one_letter_code
_entity_poly.pdbx_strand_id
1 'polypeptide(L)'
;FNTDINIRYFVKLGIGVSFGTSKSKESCVETNYYYRFIKYGKASLKLKYEHLEPTPEFIKVIENAISSEDPAEQFKQILKDFGQFIPTDVILGGRV
;
A
#
# COMPACT_ATOMS: atom_id res chain seq x y z
N PHE A 1 2.59 2.92 -13.40
CA PHE A 1 2.61 3.66 -12.13
C PHE A 1 4.06 3.84 -11.77
N ASN A 2 4.54 5.06 -11.55
CA ASN A 2 5.91 5.29 -11.08
C ASN A 2 5.86 5.34 -9.56
N THR A 3 6.27 4.25 -8.91
CA THR A 3 6.23 4.09 -7.46
C THR A 3 7.65 4.22 -6.92
N ASP A 4 8.11 5.46 -6.71
CA ASP A 4 9.24 5.74 -5.81
C ASP A 4 8.78 5.62 -4.34
N ILE A 5 8.07 4.53 -4.03
CA ILE A 5 7.76 4.14 -2.65
C ILE A 5 9.03 3.48 -2.13
N ASN A 6 9.49 3.84 -0.93
CA ASN A 6 10.64 3.21 -0.30
C ASN A 6 10.31 1.77 0.15
N ILE A 7 10.09 0.89 -0.84
CA ILE A 7 9.68 -0.51 -0.72
C ILE A 7 10.72 -1.33 0.04
N ARG A 8 11.98 -0.87 0.08
CA ARG A 8 13.10 -1.55 0.76
C ARG A 8 12.81 -1.79 2.25
N TYR A 9 12.14 -0.85 2.91
CA TYR A 9 11.83 -1.00 4.34
C TYR A 9 10.77 -2.10 4.58
N PHE A 10 9.74 -2.16 3.74
CA PHE A 10 8.66 -3.16 3.87
C PHE A 10 9.12 -4.57 3.49
N VAL A 11 9.99 -4.70 2.48
CA VAL A 11 10.63 -5.98 2.13
C VAL A 11 11.45 -6.51 3.30
N LYS A 12 12.21 -5.64 3.99
CA LYS A 12 13.02 -6.03 5.16
C LYS A 12 12.17 -6.53 6.34
N LEU A 13 10.95 -6.01 6.50
CA LEU A 13 10.01 -6.44 7.55
C LEU A 13 9.25 -7.74 7.21
N GLY A 14 9.54 -8.37 6.06
CA GLY A 14 8.81 -9.56 5.59
C GLY A 14 7.38 -9.25 5.12
N ILE A 15 7.06 -7.97 4.92
CA ILE A 15 5.75 -7.44 4.49
C ILE A 15 5.79 -7.25 2.97
N GLY A 16 6.40 -8.23 2.29
CA GLY A 16 6.60 -8.22 0.85
C GLY A 16 5.29 -7.89 0.14
N VAL A 17 5.39 -7.06 -0.89
CA VAL A 17 4.24 -6.54 -1.61
C VAL A 17 3.54 -7.68 -2.34
N SER A 18 2.55 -8.32 -1.70
CA SER A 18 1.64 -9.21 -2.40
C SER A 18 0.63 -8.35 -3.15
N PHE A 19 1.09 -7.71 -4.24
CA PHE A 19 0.17 -7.26 -5.28
C PHE A 19 -0.49 -8.53 -5.85
N GLY A 20 -1.65 -8.91 -5.30
CA GLY A 20 -2.56 -9.93 -5.82
C GLY A 20 -1.88 -11.12 -6.52
N THR A 21 -1.02 -11.87 -5.82
CA THR A 21 -0.54 -13.15 -6.35
C THR A 21 -1.60 -14.21 -6.11
N SER A 22 -2.47 -14.41 -7.11
CA SER A 22 -3.19 -15.67 -7.24
C SER A 22 -2.17 -16.81 -7.19
N LYS A 23 -2.39 -17.80 -6.32
CA LYS A 23 -1.46 -18.90 -6.03
C LYS A 23 -0.94 -19.57 -7.31
N SER A 24 0.34 -19.43 -7.59
CA SER A 24 1.13 -20.45 -8.30
C SER A 24 2.53 -20.50 -7.71
N LYS A 25 2.99 -21.72 -7.39
CA LYS A 25 4.25 -22.01 -6.72
C LYS A 25 5.45 -21.46 -7.51
N GLU A 26 6.41 -20.92 -6.74
CA GLU A 26 7.86 -20.91 -6.99
C GLU A 26 8.38 -20.40 -8.34
N SER A 27 9.00 -19.22 -8.32
CA SER A 27 10.40 -18.98 -8.71
C SER A 27 10.62 -17.49 -8.92
N CYS A 28 11.81 -17.01 -8.55
CA CYS A 28 12.26 -15.65 -8.80
C CYS A 28 12.29 -15.38 -10.32
N VAL A 29 11.20 -14.89 -10.87
CA VAL A 29 11.14 -14.38 -12.24
C VAL A 29 10.55 -12.98 -12.13
N GLU A 30 11.42 -11.98 -12.25
CA GLU A 30 11.05 -10.58 -12.44
C GLU A 30 10.35 -10.48 -13.80
N THR A 31 9.07 -10.86 -13.82
CA THR A 31 8.28 -10.95 -15.04
C THR A 31 7.64 -9.59 -15.24
N ASN A 32 8.23 -8.77 -16.12
CA ASN A 32 7.62 -7.52 -16.57
C ASN A 32 6.35 -7.81 -17.38
N TYR A 33 5.25 -8.12 -16.69
CA TYR A 33 3.92 -8.20 -17.29
C TYR A 33 3.44 -6.77 -17.61
N TYR A 34 3.54 -6.39 -18.88
CA TYR A 34 2.89 -5.19 -19.38
C TYR A 34 1.39 -5.45 -19.51
N TYR A 35 0.63 -5.17 -18.44
CA TYR A 35 -0.82 -5.17 -18.51
C TYR A 35 -1.29 -3.92 -19.27
N ARG A 36 -1.82 -4.09 -20.48
CA ARG A 36 -2.37 -2.99 -21.28
C ARG A 36 -3.85 -2.89 -20.98
N PHE A 37 -4.26 -1.75 -20.42
CA PHE A 37 -5.63 -1.49 -20.05
C PHE A 37 -6.07 -0.12 -20.57
N ILE A 38 -7.33 -0.02 -20.94
CA ILE A 38 -7.93 1.25 -21.38
C ILE A 38 -8.58 1.91 -20.16
N LYS A 39 -8.24 3.18 -19.91
CA LYS A 39 -8.81 3.98 -18.83
C LYS A 39 -9.96 4.83 -19.36
N TYR A 40 -11.16 4.65 -18.83
CA TYR A 40 -12.33 5.49 -19.09
C TYR A 40 -12.56 6.44 -17.91
N GLY A 41 -11.71 7.47 -17.80
CA GLY A 41 -11.77 8.44 -16.71
C GLY A 41 -13.03 9.32 -16.81
N LYS A 42 -13.81 9.38 -15.74
CA LYS A 42 -14.98 10.27 -15.61
C LYS A 42 -14.69 11.46 -14.70
N ALA A 43 -13.88 11.26 -13.66
CA ALA A 43 -13.45 12.29 -12.73
C ALA A 43 -12.05 12.00 -12.19
N SER A 44 -11.40 13.02 -11.62
CA SER A 44 -10.15 12.88 -10.89
C SER A 44 -10.31 13.43 -9.47
N LEU A 45 -9.93 12.65 -8.48
CA LEU A 45 -9.78 13.09 -7.10
C LEU A 45 -8.29 13.32 -6.83
N LYS A 46 -7.94 14.55 -6.43
CA LYS A 46 -6.60 14.94 -6.00
C LYS A 46 -6.65 15.39 -4.56
N LEU A 47 -6.08 14.58 -3.67
CA LEU A 47 -5.90 14.87 -2.27
C LEU A 47 -4.57 15.59 -2.11
N LYS A 48 -4.59 16.77 -1.48
CA LYS A 48 -3.36 17.46 -1.10
C LYS A 48 -2.82 16.83 0.17
N TYR A 49 -1.58 16.35 0.12
CA TYR A 49 -0.92 15.74 1.28
C TYR A 49 -0.92 16.70 2.48
N GLU A 50 -0.76 18.00 2.26
CA GLU A 50 -0.78 19.01 3.34
C GLU A 50 -2.11 19.07 4.12
N HIS A 51 -3.19 18.52 3.57
CA HIS A 51 -4.52 18.52 4.17
C HIS A 51 -4.93 17.14 4.72
N LEU A 52 -4.04 16.15 4.67
CA LEU A 52 -4.29 14.83 5.21
C LEU A 52 -3.77 14.76 6.63
N GLU A 53 -4.67 14.49 7.57
CA GLU A 53 -4.35 14.26 8.96
C GLU A 53 -4.72 12.82 9.35
N PRO A 54 -3.89 12.15 10.16
CA PRO A 54 -4.22 10.82 10.66
C PRO A 54 -5.41 10.90 11.61
N THR A 55 -6.26 9.89 11.58
CA THR A 55 -7.38 9.81 12.53
C THR A 55 -6.85 9.53 13.94
N PRO A 56 -7.55 9.96 15.01
CA PRO A 56 -7.17 9.62 16.39
C PRO A 56 -7.04 8.11 16.63
N GLU A 57 -7.85 7.31 15.93
CA GLU A 57 -7.78 5.85 15.96
C GLU A 57 -6.45 5.34 15.39
N PHE A 58 -6.02 5.86 14.23
CA PHE A 58 -4.75 5.49 13.63
C PHE A 58 -3.57 5.91 14.50
N ILE A 59 -3.60 7.11 15.09
CA ILE A 59 -2.56 7.57 16.02
C ILE A 59 -2.45 6.60 17.21
N LYS A 60 -3.58 6.25 17.83
CA LYS A 60 -3.61 5.37 19.01
C LYS A 60 -3.01 3.99 18.72
N VAL A 61 -3.34 3.38 17.58
CA VAL A 61 -2.77 2.05 17.25
C VAL A 61 -1.27 2.13 16.98
N ILE A 62 -0.78 3.23 16.40
CA ILE A 62 0.66 3.45 16.20
C ILE A 62 1.39 3.61 17.53
N GLU A 63 0.87 4.43 18.44
CA GLU A 63 1.46 4.63 19.78
C GLU A 63 1.55 3.33 20.58
N ASN A 64 0.48 2.52 20.53
CA ASN A 64 0.45 1.19 21.14
C ASN A 64 1.48 0.24 20.50
N ALA A 65 1.61 0.25 19.17
CA ALA A 65 2.58 -0.58 18.47
C ALA A 65 4.03 -0.21 18.80
N ILE A 66 4.35 1.09 18.90
CA ILE A 66 5.67 1.58 19.28
C ILE A 66 6.04 1.12 20.70
N SER A 67 5.06 1.05 21.60
CA SER A 67 5.25 0.67 23.00
C SER A 67 5.14 -0.85 23.25
N SER A 68 4.91 -1.64 22.20
CA SER A 68 4.73 -3.10 22.29
C SER A 68 6.04 -3.83 22.55
N GLU A 69 5.96 -5.01 23.17
CA GLU A 69 7.10 -5.94 23.32
C GLU A 69 7.61 -6.43 21.96
N ASP A 70 6.71 -6.59 20.98
CA ASP A 70 7.04 -6.87 19.58
C ASP A 70 6.41 -5.82 18.64
N PRO A 71 7.08 -4.67 18.43
CA PRO A 71 6.59 -3.64 17.51
C PRO A 71 6.50 -4.12 16.06
N ALA A 72 7.37 -5.06 15.65
CA ALA A 72 7.43 -5.49 14.26
C ALA A 72 6.17 -6.25 13.85
N GLU A 73 5.67 -7.15 14.71
CA GLU A 73 4.42 -7.85 14.45
C GLU A 73 3.20 -6.93 14.53
N GLN A 74 3.21 -5.94 15.43
CA GLN A 74 2.15 -4.94 15.51
C GLN A 74 2.07 -4.08 14.23
N PHE A 75 3.20 -3.63 13.69
CA PHE A 75 3.20 -2.87 12.44
C PHE A 75 2.74 -3.73 11.24
N LYS A 76 3.03 -5.03 11.20
CA LYS A 76 2.46 -5.93 10.19
C LYS A 76 0.95 -5.96 10.26
N GLN A 77 0.38 -6.00 11.46
CA GLN A 77 -1.07 -6.01 11.64
C GLN A 77 -1.68 -4.66 11.22
N ILE A 78 -1.07 -3.53 11.62
CA ILE A 78 -1.50 -2.19 11.19
C ILE A 78 -1.52 -2.07 9.66
N LEU A 79 -0.51 -2.59 8.96
CA LEU A 79 -0.48 -2.54 7.50
C LEU A 79 -1.54 -3.42 6.84
N LYS A 80 -1.94 -4.52 7.48
CA LYS A 80 -3.08 -5.34 7.00
C LYS A 80 -4.41 -4.60 7.18
N ASP A 81 -4.58 -3.89 8.28
CA ASP A 81 -5.84 -3.24 8.64
C ASP A 81 -6.04 -1.89 7.94
N PHE A 82 -5.00 -1.07 7.85
CA PHE A 82 -5.05 0.29 7.30
C PHE A 82 -4.49 0.40 5.87
N GLY A 83 -3.72 -0.59 5.43
CA GLY A 83 -3.02 -0.55 4.15
C GLY A 83 -1.63 0.10 4.23
N GLN A 84 -0.91 0.01 3.11
CA GLN A 84 0.51 0.40 3.04
C GLN A 84 0.73 1.85 2.60
N PHE A 85 -0.19 2.43 1.83
CA PHE A 85 -0.07 3.79 1.29
C PHE A 85 -1.45 4.39 1.05
N ILE A 86 -1.50 5.73 0.98
CA ILE A 86 -2.70 6.49 0.65
C ILE A 86 -2.54 7.03 -0.77
N PRO A 87 -3.40 6.65 -1.74
CA PRO A 87 -3.34 7.23 -3.07
C PRO A 87 -3.85 8.68 -3.02
N THR A 88 -2.99 9.64 -3.34
CA THR A 88 -3.35 11.06 -3.39
C THR A 88 -3.98 11.48 -4.72
N ASP A 89 -3.69 10.75 -5.80
CA ASP A 89 -4.21 11.02 -7.14
C ASP A 89 -4.97 9.79 -7.64
N VAL A 90 -6.29 9.91 -7.76
CA VAL A 90 -7.17 8.82 -8.16
C VAL A 90 -8.00 9.25 -9.37
N ILE A 91 -8.02 8.42 -10.41
CA ILE A 91 -8.94 8.57 -11.54
C ILE A 91 -10.14 7.66 -11.29
N LEU A 92 -11.32 8.26 -11.20
CA LEU A 92 -12.59 7.56 -11.03
C LEU A 92 -13.20 7.31 -12.40
N GLY A 93 -13.60 6.07 -12.67
CA GLY A 93 -14.08 5.66 -13.99
C GLY A 93 -14.03 4.15 -14.20
N GLY A 94 -14.01 3.74 -15.47
CA GLY A 94 -13.88 2.32 -15.85
C GLY A 94 -12.44 1.96 -16.24
N ARG A 95 -12.10 0.68 -16.05
CA ARG A 95 -10.89 0.04 -16.61
C ARG A 95 -11.29 -1.27 -17.28
N VAL A 96 -10.83 -1.49 -18.51
CA VAL A 96 -10.98 -2.74 -19.27
C VAL A 96 -9.61 -3.23 -19.68
#